data_AF-A0A7S0KUE6-F1
#
_entry.id   AF-A0A7S0KUE6-F1
#
_cell.length_a   1.000
_cell.length_b   1.000
_cell.length_c   1.000
_cell.angle_alpha   90.00
_cell.angle_beta   90.00
_cell.angle_gamma   90.00
#
_symmetry.space_group_name_H-M   'P 1'
#
loop_
_entity.id
_entity.type
_entity.pdbx_description
1 polymer ?
#
loop_
_entity_poly.entity_id
_entity_poly.type
_entity_poly.pdbx_seq_one_letter_code
_entity_poly.pdbx_strand_id
1 'polypeptide(L)'
;EETRMLNIPRQCYVCKRRYRRLHEFYGSMCPECAGVNWRKRTQTADLRGRVALVTGARVKIGYRIALKLLRCGAAVVATTRFPVDARGRFEKEPDAGDWLHRLTVVAMDLRDLPGLERLCAHLASALPRLDVIVNNACQTVRRPPAYYRHLLEAEAEGARRYVTGSSAWRASGLLA
;
A
#
# COMPACT_ATOMS: atom_id res chain seq x y z
N GLU A 1 -9.35 -1.40 -34.42
CA GLU A 1 -8.17 -1.33 -33.55
C GLU A 1 -7.14 -2.34 -34.01
N GLU A 2 -5.93 -1.90 -34.37
CA GLU A 2 -4.95 -2.73 -35.05
C GLU A 2 -4.23 -3.66 -34.06
N THR A 3 -4.35 -4.97 -34.26
CA THR A 3 -3.76 -5.98 -33.38
C THR A 3 -2.25 -6.03 -33.56
N ARG A 4 -1.48 -5.54 -32.59
CA ARG A 4 -0.01 -5.57 -32.63
C ARG A 4 0.52 -7.01 -32.49
N MET A 5 1.34 -7.43 -33.45
CA MET A 5 1.94 -8.76 -33.51
C MET A 5 3.46 -8.68 -33.38
N LEU A 6 4.04 -9.58 -32.60
CA LEU A 6 5.49 -9.72 -32.45
C LEU A 6 6.08 -10.54 -33.60
N ASN A 7 7.19 -10.06 -34.17
CA ASN A 7 7.98 -10.80 -35.16
C ASN A 7 8.51 -12.12 -34.59
N ILE A 8 8.95 -12.12 -33.32
CA ILE A 8 9.44 -13.31 -32.62
C ILE A 8 8.47 -13.63 -31.46
N PRO A 9 7.96 -14.86 -31.33
CA PRO A 9 7.09 -15.23 -30.22
C PRO A 9 7.81 -15.08 -28.88
N ARG A 10 7.14 -14.48 -27.89
CA ARG A 10 7.64 -14.35 -26.51
C ARG A 10 6.98 -15.37 -25.60
N GLN A 11 7.64 -15.70 -24.49
CA GLN A 11 7.07 -16.53 -23.45
C GLN A 11 6.22 -15.68 -22.50
N CYS A 12 4.98 -16.09 -22.22
CA CYS A 12 4.12 -15.39 -21.27
C CYS A 12 4.71 -15.45 -19.86
N TYR A 13 4.75 -14.31 -19.17
CA TYR A 13 5.25 -14.23 -17.80
C TYR A 13 4.48 -15.12 -16.82
N VAL A 14 3.16 -15.28 -17.02
CA VAL A 14 2.25 -16.02 -16.14
C VAL A 14 2.20 -17.51 -16.50
N CYS A 15 1.59 -17.88 -17.64
CA CYS A 15 1.33 -19.27 -18.00
C CYS A 15 2.45 -19.94 -18.82
N LYS A 16 3.51 -19.20 -19.15
CA LYS A 16 4.67 -19.69 -19.92
C LYS A 16 4.38 -20.14 -21.37
N ARG A 17 3.16 -20.00 -21.89
CA ARG A 17 2.83 -20.23 -23.32
C ARG A 17 3.51 -19.19 -24.21
N ARG A 18 3.94 -19.61 -25.41
CA ARG A 18 4.45 -18.70 -26.45
C ARG A 18 3.31 -17.93 -27.12
N TYR A 19 3.48 -16.64 -27.33
CA TYR A 19 2.48 -15.78 -27.95
C TYR A 19 3.13 -14.74 -28.88
N ARG A 20 2.39 -14.33 -29.91
CA ARG A 20 2.79 -13.23 -30.82
C ARG A 20 1.85 -12.03 -30.72
N ARG A 21 0.57 -12.26 -30.47
CA ARG A 21 -0.43 -11.20 -30.31
C ARG A 21 -0.23 -10.47 -28.99
N LEU A 22 0.01 -9.16 -29.05
CA LEU A 22 0.13 -8.32 -27.87
C LEU A 22 -1.23 -7.87 -27.36
N HIS A 23 -1.36 -7.74 -26.05
CA HIS A 23 -2.41 -6.96 -25.42
C HIS A 23 -2.02 -5.48 -25.47
N GLU A 24 -2.99 -4.57 -25.61
CA GLU A 24 -2.76 -3.11 -25.70
C GLU A 24 -1.87 -2.57 -24.57
N PHE A 25 -2.09 -3.05 -23.35
CA PHE A 25 -1.36 -2.66 -22.14
C PHE A 25 -0.23 -3.64 -21.73
N TYR A 26 -0.47 -4.96 -21.75
CA TYR A 26 0.47 -5.95 -21.20
C TYR A 26 1.35 -6.59 -22.28
N GLY A 27 2.59 -6.10 -22.40
CA GLY A 27 3.57 -6.61 -23.36
C GLY A 27 4.36 -7.87 -22.95
N SER A 28 4.17 -8.35 -21.71
CA SER A 28 4.85 -9.53 -21.15
C SER A 28 3.89 -10.69 -20.86
N MET A 29 2.63 -10.60 -21.28
CA MET A 29 1.59 -11.62 -21.04
C MET A 29 0.93 -12.00 -22.36
N CYS A 30 0.54 -13.28 -22.51
CA CYS A 30 -0.32 -13.66 -23.62
C CYS A 30 -1.70 -12.98 -23.47
N PRO A 31 -2.49 -12.86 -24.56
CA PRO A 31 -3.77 -12.16 -24.53
C PRO A 31 -4.74 -12.65 -23.45
N GLU A 32 -4.77 -13.96 -23.17
CA GLU A 32 -5.65 -14.57 -22.16
C GLU A 32 -5.26 -14.11 -20.74
N CYS A 33 -3.99 -14.29 -20.35
CA CYS A 33 -3.48 -13.85 -19.05
C CYS A 33 -3.57 -12.32 -18.90
N ALA A 34 -3.28 -11.58 -19.96
CA ALA A 34 -3.39 -10.13 -19.98
C ALA A 34 -4.85 -9.69 -19.73
N GLY A 35 -5.83 -10.29 -20.42
CA GLY A 35 -7.24 -9.97 -20.24
C GLY A 35 -7.74 -10.27 -18.82
N VAL A 36 -7.29 -11.38 -18.21
CA VAL A 36 -7.58 -11.66 -16.79
C VAL A 36 -7.01 -10.57 -15.89
N ASN A 37 -5.72 -10.24 -16.04
CA ASN A 37 -5.05 -9.23 -15.20
C ASN A 37 -5.66 -7.83 -15.39
N TRP A 38 -6.06 -7.49 -16.62
CA TRP A 38 -6.74 -6.23 -16.92
C TRP A 38 -8.07 -6.12 -16.18
N ARG A 39 -8.92 -7.16 -16.23
CA ARG A 39 -10.18 -7.19 -15.46
C ARG A 39 -9.93 -7.12 -13.95
N LYS A 40 -8.93 -7.85 -13.44
CA LYS A 40 -8.58 -7.84 -12.01
C LYS A 40 -8.07 -6.47 -11.53
N ARG A 41 -7.45 -5.67 -12.41
CA ARG A 41 -6.95 -4.33 -12.07
C ARG A 41 -8.06 -3.43 -11.55
N THR A 42 -9.21 -3.43 -12.21
CA THR A 42 -10.36 -2.57 -11.89
C THR A 42 -11.39 -3.25 -10.99
N GLN A 43 -11.31 -4.57 -10.78
CA GLN A 43 -12.24 -5.30 -9.91
C GLN A 43 -12.31 -4.69 -8.50
N THR A 44 -13.51 -4.46 -7.99
CA THR A 44 -13.80 -3.97 -6.63
C THR A 44 -14.51 -5.05 -5.81
N ALA A 45 -14.67 -4.79 -4.51
CA ALA A 45 -15.50 -5.56 -3.58
C ALA A 45 -16.03 -4.63 -2.50
N ASP A 46 -17.13 -4.98 -1.83
CA ASP A 46 -17.56 -4.27 -0.63
C ASP A 46 -16.82 -4.82 0.59
N LEU A 47 -15.96 -3.98 1.18
CA LEU A 47 -15.16 -4.27 2.36
C LEU A 47 -15.54 -3.37 3.54
N ARG A 48 -16.74 -2.78 3.54
CA ARG A 48 -17.25 -2.03 4.68
C ARG A 48 -17.25 -2.89 5.95
N GLY A 49 -16.84 -2.29 7.07
CA GLY A 49 -16.69 -2.99 8.35
C GLY A 49 -15.49 -3.93 8.43
N ARG A 50 -14.61 -3.98 7.42
CA ARG A 50 -13.36 -4.74 7.46
C ARG A 50 -12.18 -3.84 7.81
N VAL A 51 -11.22 -4.40 8.55
CA VAL A 51 -9.98 -3.70 8.93
C VAL A 51 -8.79 -4.38 8.27
N ALA A 52 -7.96 -3.60 7.59
CA ALA A 52 -6.77 -4.07 6.90
C ALA A 52 -5.50 -3.38 7.39
N LEU A 53 -4.45 -4.16 7.64
CA LEU A 53 -3.10 -3.67 7.89
C LEU A 53 -2.26 -3.80 6.61
N VAL A 54 -1.68 -2.70 6.15
CA VAL A 54 -0.79 -2.67 4.98
C VAL A 54 0.58 -2.16 5.39
N THR A 55 1.59 -3.02 5.30
CA THR A 55 2.97 -2.62 5.60
C THR A 55 3.65 -1.98 4.40
N GLY A 56 4.38 -0.89 4.61
CA GLY A 56 5.10 -0.19 3.53
C GLY A 56 4.16 0.55 2.56
N ALA A 57 3.16 1.23 3.08
CA ALA A 57 2.06 1.82 2.31
C ALA A 57 2.35 3.20 1.68
N ARG A 58 3.55 3.76 1.89
CA ARG A 58 3.90 5.12 1.45
C ARG A 58 3.90 5.31 -0.07
N VAL A 59 4.42 4.33 -0.82
CA VAL A 59 4.65 4.45 -2.27
C VAL A 59 4.43 3.12 -2.99
N LYS A 60 4.35 3.20 -4.32
CA LYS A 60 4.33 2.03 -5.23
C LYS A 60 3.20 1.04 -4.89
N ILE A 61 3.54 -0.24 -4.73
CA ILE A 61 2.59 -1.35 -4.59
C ILE A 61 1.75 -1.18 -3.31
N GLY A 62 2.40 -0.99 -2.16
CA GLY A 62 1.71 -0.79 -0.88
C GLY A 62 0.74 0.39 -0.91
N TYR A 63 1.13 1.51 -1.52
CA TYR A 63 0.25 2.68 -1.71
C TYR A 63 -1.00 2.35 -2.53
N ARG A 64 -0.82 1.69 -3.68
CA ARG A 64 -1.95 1.30 -4.53
C ARG A 64 -2.85 0.24 -3.88
N ILE A 65 -2.29 -0.66 -3.07
CA ILE A 65 -3.08 -1.63 -2.29
C ILE A 65 -3.92 -0.90 -1.24
N ALA A 66 -3.31 -0.01 -0.45
CA ALA A 66 -4.03 0.77 0.56
C ALA A 66 -5.17 1.59 -0.06
N LEU A 67 -4.92 2.30 -1.17
CA LEU A 67 -5.97 3.02 -1.90
C LEU A 67 -7.10 2.12 -2.36
N LYS A 68 -6.78 0.93 -2.90
CA LYS A 68 -7.81 0.00 -3.38
C LYS A 68 -8.69 -0.49 -2.24
N LEU A 69 -8.10 -0.80 -1.08
CA LEU A 69 -8.83 -1.22 0.12
C LEU A 69 -9.72 -0.09 0.66
N LEU A 70 -9.20 1.13 0.76
CA LEU A 70 -9.95 2.33 1.17
C LEU A 70 -11.14 2.59 0.24
N ARG A 71 -10.92 2.57 -1.08
CA ARG A 71 -11.98 2.73 -2.10
C ARG A 71 -13.00 1.59 -2.11
N CYS A 72 -12.64 0.42 -1.57
CA CYS A 72 -13.56 -0.70 -1.38
C CYS A 72 -14.35 -0.63 -0.06
N GLY A 73 -14.14 0.39 0.79
CA GLY A 73 -14.90 0.55 2.03
C GLY A 73 -14.20 0.08 3.31
N ALA A 74 -12.99 -0.48 3.23
CA ALA A 74 -12.25 -0.92 4.42
C ALA A 74 -11.70 0.24 5.26
N ALA A 75 -11.53 0.00 6.56
CA ALA A 75 -10.60 0.77 7.39
C ALA A 75 -9.17 0.25 7.18
N VAL A 76 -8.20 1.16 7.01
CA VAL A 76 -6.83 0.78 6.66
C VAL A 76 -5.84 1.39 7.64
N VAL A 77 -5.07 0.52 8.28
CA VAL A 77 -3.84 0.86 9.01
C VAL A 77 -2.67 0.74 8.05
N ALA A 78 -2.07 1.88 7.70
CA ALA A 78 -0.99 2.01 6.75
C ALA A 78 0.33 2.27 7.50
N THR A 79 1.27 1.33 7.49
CA THR A 79 2.56 1.51 8.17
C THR A 79 3.67 1.98 7.22
N THR A 80 4.54 2.84 7.73
CA THR A 80 5.67 3.42 6.98
C THR A 80 6.69 4.05 7.90
N ARG A 81 7.95 4.17 7.46
CA ARG A 81 8.98 4.97 8.13
C ARG A 81 8.82 6.47 7.92
N PHE A 82 8.00 6.88 6.96
CA PHE A 82 7.78 8.28 6.58
C PHE A 82 6.27 8.57 6.59
N PRO A 83 5.66 8.73 7.78
CA PRO A 83 4.22 8.93 7.93
C PRO A 83 3.73 10.29 7.41
N VAL A 84 4.50 11.37 7.54
CA VAL A 84 4.12 12.70 7.03
C VAL A 84 4.02 12.67 5.50
N ASP A 85 5.03 12.15 4.82
CA ASP A 85 5.01 12.01 3.34
C ASP A 85 3.89 11.06 2.90
N ALA A 86 3.66 9.96 3.61
CA ALA A 86 2.58 9.03 3.27
C ALA A 86 1.21 9.70 3.36
N ARG A 87 0.91 10.38 4.47
CA ARG A 87 -0.38 11.05 4.67
C ARG A 87 -0.62 12.13 3.61
N GLY A 88 0.38 12.97 3.35
CA GLY A 88 0.28 14.02 2.34
C GLY A 88 0.07 13.48 0.91
N ARG A 89 0.48 12.23 0.62
CA ARG A 89 0.14 11.56 -0.65
C ARG A 89 -1.31 11.14 -0.71
N PHE A 90 -1.81 10.50 0.35
CA PHE A 90 -3.22 10.09 0.43
C PHE A 90 -4.17 11.28 0.37
N GLU A 91 -3.83 12.39 1.05
CA GLU A 91 -4.61 13.63 1.03
C GLU A 91 -4.70 14.30 -0.35
N LYS A 92 -3.73 14.05 -1.23
CA LYS A 92 -3.69 14.60 -2.60
C LYS A 92 -4.47 13.76 -3.60
N GLU A 93 -5.00 12.61 -3.21
CA GLU A 93 -5.87 11.85 -4.11
C GLU A 93 -7.20 12.61 -4.29
N PRO A 94 -7.73 12.74 -5.52
CA PRO A 94 -8.92 13.56 -5.80
C PRO A 94 -10.16 13.16 -4.99
N ASP A 95 -10.26 11.89 -4.62
CA ASP A 95 -11.36 11.27 -3.89
C ASP A 95 -11.06 11.07 -2.39
N ALA A 96 -10.00 11.70 -1.86
CA ALA A 96 -9.59 11.51 -0.46
C ALA A 96 -10.72 11.78 0.53
N GLY A 97 -11.57 12.80 0.28
CA GLY A 97 -12.70 13.14 1.15
C GLY A 97 -13.61 11.95 1.49
N ASP A 98 -13.74 10.98 0.59
CA ASP A 98 -14.67 9.85 0.71
C ASP A 98 -14.16 8.74 1.66
N TRP A 99 -12.85 8.68 1.93
CA TRP A 99 -12.25 7.56 2.64
C TRP A 99 -11.10 7.92 3.59
N LEU A 100 -10.61 9.16 3.57
CA LEU A 100 -9.45 9.57 4.36
C LEU A 100 -9.67 9.43 5.88
N HIS A 101 -10.93 9.52 6.34
CA HIS A 101 -11.33 9.29 7.73
C HIS A 101 -11.16 7.81 8.16
N ARG A 102 -11.13 6.87 7.21
CA ARG A 102 -10.87 5.43 7.43
C ARG A 102 -9.39 5.06 7.35
N LEU A 103 -8.51 6.02 7.07
CA LEU A 103 -7.07 5.81 6.98
C LEU A 103 -6.38 6.19 8.29
N THR A 104 -5.69 5.23 8.92
CA THR A 104 -4.71 5.49 9.96
C THR A 104 -3.30 5.30 9.41
N VAL A 105 -2.44 6.30 9.53
CA VAL A 105 -1.02 6.18 9.19
C VAL A 105 -0.20 5.99 10.45
N VAL A 106 0.64 4.95 10.48
CA VAL A 106 1.48 4.59 11.63
C VAL A 106 2.96 4.67 11.26
N ALA A 107 3.73 5.40 12.05
CA ALA A 107 5.18 5.47 11.95
C ALA A 107 5.79 4.15 12.47
N MET A 108 6.41 3.39 11.59
CA MET A 108 6.98 2.08 11.93
C MET A 108 8.20 1.76 11.08
N ASP A 109 9.31 1.43 11.76
CA ASP A 109 10.45 0.74 11.17
C ASP A 109 10.39 -0.74 11.58
N LEU A 110 10.07 -1.63 10.65
CA LEU A 110 9.94 -3.06 10.93
C LEU A 110 11.26 -3.75 11.30
N ARG A 111 12.38 -3.02 11.32
CA ARG A 111 13.66 -3.48 11.87
C ARG A 111 13.76 -3.30 13.39
N ASP A 112 12.93 -2.42 13.96
CA ASP A 112 12.78 -2.26 15.41
C ASP A 112 11.79 -3.30 15.94
N LEU A 113 12.30 -4.48 16.30
CA LEU A 113 11.47 -5.59 16.79
C LEU A 113 10.70 -5.23 18.07
N PRO A 114 11.30 -4.61 19.11
CA PRO A 114 10.54 -4.14 20.26
C PRO A 114 9.42 -3.15 19.88
N GLY A 115 9.66 -2.24 18.93
CA GLY A 115 8.64 -1.34 18.40
C GLY A 115 7.50 -2.06 17.68
N LEU A 116 7.84 -3.09 16.91
CA LEU A 116 6.86 -3.95 16.25
C LEU A 116 6.01 -4.72 17.24
N GLU A 117 6.60 -5.31 18.28
CA GLU A 117 5.87 -6.03 19.33
C GLU A 117 4.87 -5.11 20.05
N ARG A 118 5.30 -3.90 20.41
CA ARG A 118 4.41 -2.88 20.99
C ARG A 118 3.27 -2.50 20.05
N LEU A 119 3.55 -2.35 18.76
CA LEU A 119 2.51 -2.10 17.76
C LEU A 119 1.51 -3.26 17.72
N CYS A 120 1.99 -4.51 17.65
CA CYS A 120 1.13 -5.69 17.62
C CYS A 120 0.21 -5.76 18.84
N ALA A 121 0.77 -5.59 20.06
CA ALA A 121 0.01 -5.58 21.29
C ALA A 121 -1.07 -4.48 21.31
N HIS A 122 -0.72 -3.30 20.79
CA HIS A 122 -1.68 -2.20 20.66
C HIS A 122 -2.78 -2.48 19.63
N LEU A 123 -2.43 -2.95 18.44
CA LEU A 123 -3.42 -3.26 17.41
C LEU A 123 -4.39 -4.34 17.89
N ALA A 124 -3.89 -5.32 18.66
CA ALA A 124 -4.71 -6.36 19.26
C ALA A 124 -5.71 -5.83 20.31
N SER A 125 -5.38 -4.75 21.03
CA SER A 125 -6.27 -4.17 22.04
C SER A 125 -7.19 -3.08 21.48
N ALA A 126 -6.73 -2.32 20.48
CA ALA A 126 -7.43 -1.16 19.96
C ALA A 126 -8.34 -1.48 18.77
N LEU A 127 -7.97 -2.44 17.92
CA LEU A 127 -8.80 -2.78 16.78
C LEU A 127 -9.90 -3.77 17.21
N PRO A 128 -11.16 -3.55 16.81
CA PRO A 128 -12.22 -4.52 17.07
C PRO A 128 -12.03 -5.83 16.29
N ARG A 129 -11.20 -5.80 15.24
CA ARG A 129 -10.89 -6.92 14.34
C ARG A 129 -9.69 -6.60 13.46
N LEU A 130 -9.07 -7.63 12.91
CA LEU A 130 -8.08 -7.52 11.83
C LEU A 130 -8.35 -8.60 10.79
N ASP A 131 -8.91 -8.21 9.65
CA ASP A 131 -9.36 -9.14 8.60
C ASP A 131 -8.28 -9.44 7.57
N VAL A 132 -7.42 -8.46 7.30
CA VAL A 132 -6.45 -8.51 6.21
C VAL A 132 -5.10 -8.01 6.70
N ILE A 133 -4.05 -8.76 6.41
CA ILE A 133 -2.66 -8.33 6.59
C ILE A 133 -1.97 -8.42 5.23
N VAL A 134 -1.44 -7.29 4.77
CA VAL A 134 -0.61 -7.21 3.56
C VAL A 134 0.83 -6.97 3.96
N ASN A 135 1.62 -8.04 3.94
CA ASN A 135 3.07 -8.02 4.16
C ASN A 135 3.79 -7.52 2.89
N ASN A 136 3.68 -6.23 2.60
CA ASN A 136 4.29 -5.61 1.43
C ASN A 136 5.63 -4.93 1.73
N ALA A 137 5.89 -4.50 2.96
CA ALA A 137 7.14 -3.81 3.29
C ALA A 137 8.36 -4.68 2.96
N CYS A 138 9.19 -4.19 2.04
CA CYS A 138 10.41 -4.85 1.61
C CYS A 138 11.43 -3.80 1.20
N GLN A 139 12.71 -4.09 1.40
CA GLN A 139 13.81 -3.27 0.90
C GLN A 139 14.72 -4.13 0.03
N THR A 140 14.52 -4.09 -1.29
CA THR A 140 15.35 -4.82 -2.26
C THR A 140 16.62 -4.06 -2.65
N VAL A 141 16.62 -2.73 -2.48
CA VAL A 141 17.78 -1.86 -2.76
C VAL A 141 18.02 -0.97 -1.54
N ARG A 142 19.25 -1.02 -1.00
CA ARG A 142 19.68 -0.10 0.06
C ARG A 142 20.20 1.20 -0.57
N ARG A 143 19.51 2.31 -0.28
CA ARG A 143 19.96 3.65 -0.65
C ARG A 143 20.72 4.29 0.53
N PRO A 144 21.73 5.14 0.28
CA PRO A 144 22.41 5.87 1.34
C PRO A 144 21.46 6.85 2.05
N PRO A 145 21.70 7.20 3.32
CA PRO A 145 20.83 8.11 4.09
C PRO A 145 20.55 9.44 3.39
N ALA A 146 21.55 10.01 2.69
CA ALA A 146 21.42 11.26 1.94
C ALA A 146 20.28 11.25 0.90
N TYR A 147 19.95 10.08 0.33
CA TYR A 147 18.83 9.94 -0.60
C TYR A 147 17.48 10.33 0.03
N TYR A 148 17.34 10.15 1.34
CA TYR A 148 16.10 10.42 2.08
C TYR A 148 16.08 11.78 2.77
N ARG A 149 17.11 12.63 2.59
CA ARG A 149 17.23 13.91 3.31
C ARG A 149 15.98 14.79 3.20
N HIS A 150 15.46 14.94 1.98
CA HIS A 150 14.23 15.69 1.69
C HIS A 150 12.97 15.15 2.39
N LEU A 151 12.96 13.87 2.78
CA LEU A 151 11.87 13.29 3.57
C LEU A 151 12.12 13.52 5.05
N LEU A 152 13.35 13.31 5.51
CA LEU A 152 13.72 13.41 6.92
C LEU A 152 13.46 14.79 7.51
N GLU A 153 13.62 15.85 6.73
CA GLU A 153 13.31 17.23 7.16
C GLU A 153 11.83 17.38 7.52
N ALA A 154 10.91 16.98 6.62
CA ALA A 154 9.47 17.03 6.85
C ALA A 154 9.03 16.07 7.98
N GLU A 155 9.66 14.89 8.08
CA GLU A 155 9.37 13.96 9.17
C GLU A 155 9.86 14.48 10.53
N ALA A 156 11.01 15.14 10.61
CA ALA A 156 11.51 15.68 11.88
C ALA A 156 10.55 16.71 12.50
N GLU A 157 9.88 17.50 11.66
CA GLU A 157 8.91 18.50 12.09
C GLU A 157 7.52 17.89 12.39
N GLY A 158 7.06 16.96 11.55
CA GLY A 158 5.67 16.46 11.57
C GLY A 158 5.45 15.10 12.22
N ALA A 159 6.49 14.27 12.41
CA ALA A 159 6.33 12.88 12.85
C ALA A 159 5.76 12.75 14.26
N ARG A 160 5.90 13.78 15.11
CA ARG A 160 5.29 13.82 16.46
C ARG A 160 3.75 13.74 16.42
N ARG A 161 3.13 14.08 15.29
CA ARG A 161 1.67 14.04 15.08
C ARG A 161 1.16 12.64 14.75
N TYR A 162 2.05 11.72 14.43
CA TYR A 162 1.69 10.36 14.04
C TYR A 162 1.94 9.38 15.16
N VAL A 163 1.14 8.32 15.16
CA VAL A 163 1.33 7.19 16.05
C VAL A 163 2.74 6.63 15.83
N THR A 164 3.56 6.69 16.88
CA THR A 164 4.90 6.08 16.89
C THR A 164 4.87 4.78 17.68
N GLY A 165 5.61 3.77 17.21
CA GLY A 165 5.78 2.52 17.94
C GLY A 165 6.47 2.64 19.31
N SER A 166 6.87 3.85 19.75
CA SER A 166 7.64 4.05 20.99
C SER A 166 6.96 4.86 22.10
N SER A 167 6.06 5.85 21.86
CA SER A 167 5.48 6.61 23.02
C SER A 167 4.35 7.64 22.76
N ALA A 168 3.67 7.68 21.61
CA ALA A 168 2.62 8.70 21.37
C ALA A 168 1.21 8.11 21.27
N TRP A 169 0.57 7.82 22.41
CA TRP A 169 -0.80 7.32 22.49
C TRP A 169 -1.65 8.15 23.46
N ARG A 170 -1.82 9.44 23.20
CA ARG A 170 -2.89 10.24 23.80
C ARG A 170 -3.44 11.19 22.72
N ALA A 171 -4.74 11.09 22.46
CA ALA A 171 -5.59 12.05 21.72
C ALA A 171 -6.01 11.76 20.26
N SER A 172 -5.98 10.53 19.74
CA SER A 172 -6.65 10.27 18.45
C SER A 172 -7.51 9.02 18.56
N GLY A 173 -8.82 9.22 18.67
CA GLY A 173 -9.85 8.17 18.64
C GLY A 173 -9.75 7.39 17.35
N LEU A 174 -8.96 6.32 17.40
CA LEU A 174 -8.75 5.42 16.27
C LEU A 174 -10.02 4.59 16.13
N LEU A 175 -10.77 4.84 15.05
CA LEU A 175 -11.86 3.98 14.55
C LEU A 175 -13.05 3.77 15.50
N ALA A 176 -13.42 4.78 16.30
CA ALA A 176 -14.75 4.86 16.89
C ALA A 176 -15.73 5.50 15.89
#